data_AF-A0A2A8B3G0-F1
#
_entry.id   AF-A0A2A8B3G0-F1
#
_cell.length_a   1.000
_cell.length_b   1.000
_cell.length_c   1.000
_cell.angle_alpha   90.00
_cell.angle_beta   90.00
_cell.angle_gamma   90.00
#
_symmetry.space_group_name_H-M   'P 1'
#
loop_
_entity.id
_entity.type
_entity.pdbx_description
1 polymer ?
#
loop_
_entity_poly.entity_id
_entity_poly.type
_entity_poly.pdbx_seq_one_letter_code
_entity_poly.pdbx_strand_id
1 'polypeptide(L)'
;MKQKGFTFLEMLLVLFIISILSVVTYFNVAPLYEKQKVEQFLKQFSQDILYMQQLAINRRNLHMLRWSPEKHMYSIWESGDERSLFIREYERDIKIDLNTFPNPMTYNANGNINKAGTILLSYRSRTYEIVFQLGRGRFTYREVSKRVGYAGNACIVKFINDGCVAITSANTPHHARKKKYSISV
;
A
#
# COMPACT_ATOMS: atom_id res chain seq x y z
N MET A 1 16.06 -36.55 57.13
CA MET A 1 15.21 -35.79 56.18
C MET A 1 16.14 -35.07 55.22
N LYS A 2 16.17 -35.39 53.92
CA LYS A 2 17.09 -34.78 52.94
C LYS A 2 16.35 -33.73 52.10
N GLN A 3 16.62 -32.47 52.35
CA GLN A 3 16.19 -31.28 51.62
C GLN A 3 17.35 -30.27 51.75
N LYS A 4 17.75 -29.42 50.81
CA LYS A 4 17.26 -28.96 49.50
C LYS A 4 18.49 -28.24 48.90
N GLY A 5 19.00 -28.69 47.77
CA GLY A 5 20.18 -28.08 47.11
C GLY A 5 20.04 -27.94 45.60
N PHE A 6 18.84 -28.15 45.05
CA PHE A 6 18.61 -28.13 43.61
C PHE A 6 18.22 -26.76 43.05
N THR A 7 17.93 -25.77 43.91
CA THR A 7 17.43 -24.46 43.50
C THR A 7 18.40 -23.68 42.61
N PHE A 8 19.71 -23.81 42.80
CA PHE A 8 20.66 -23.02 42.00
C PHE A 8 20.78 -23.55 40.56
N LEU A 9 20.93 -24.86 40.40
CA LEU A 9 21.03 -25.49 39.07
C LEU A 9 19.70 -25.38 38.31
N GLU A 10 18.58 -25.56 39.00
CA GLU A 10 17.25 -25.44 38.41
C GLU A 10 16.97 -24.00 37.95
N MET A 11 17.30 -22.99 38.76
CA MET A 11 17.16 -21.59 38.36
C MET A 11 18.10 -21.20 37.22
N LEU A 12 19.32 -21.78 37.16
CA LEU A 12 20.25 -21.57 36.05
C LEU A 12 19.68 -22.15 34.74
N LEU A 13 19.09 -23.35 34.79
CA LEU A 13 18.47 -24.00 33.65
C LEU A 13 17.26 -23.19 33.16
N VAL A 14 16.42 -22.70 34.08
CA VAL A 14 15.29 -21.83 33.75
C VAL A 14 15.78 -20.54 33.08
N LEU A 15 16.80 -19.89 33.63
CA LEU A 15 17.37 -18.66 33.05
C LEU A 15 17.97 -18.90 31.67
N PHE A 16 18.62 -20.05 31.47
CA PHE A 16 19.18 -20.46 30.18
C PHE A 16 18.08 -20.62 29.11
N ILE A 17 16.98 -21.29 29.46
CA ILE A 17 15.82 -21.43 28.56
C ILE A 17 15.21 -20.06 28.26
N ILE A 18 14.99 -19.20 29.26
CA ILE A 18 14.45 -17.85 29.07
C ILE A 18 15.36 -17.01 28.17
N SER A 19 16.68 -17.13 28.33
CA SER A 19 17.66 -16.42 27.50
C SER A 19 17.56 -16.85 26.04
N ILE A 20 17.53 -18.15 25.76
CA ILE A 20 17.35 -18.68 24.38
C ILE A 20 16.03 -18.18 23.79
N LEU A 21 14.92 -18.28 24.53
CA LEU A 21 13.61 -17.82 24.06
C LEU A 21 13.60 -16.31 23.77
N SER A 22 14.29 -15.51 24.59
CA SER A 22 14.39 -14.07 24.41
C SER A 22 15.14 -13.71 23.13
N VAL A 23 16.26 -14.39 22.86
CA VAL A 23 17.04 -14.18 21.63
C VAL A 23 16.23 -14.54 20.40
N VAL A 24 15.58 -15.71 20.40
CA VAL A 24 14.74 -16.16 19.28
C VAL A 24 13.59 -15.19 19.01
N THR A 25 12.94 -14.70 20.07
CA THR A 25 11.83 -13.73 19.95
C THR A 25 12.32 -12.42 19.35
N TYR A 26 13.46 -11.89 19.80
CA TYR A 26 14.01 -10.64 19.31
C TYR A 26 14.27 -10.65 17.80
N PHE A 27 14.87 -11.73 17.27
CA PHE A 27 15.14 -11.85 15.83
C PHE A 27 13.88 -11.94 14.97
N ASN A 28 12.78 -12.48 15.50
CA ASN A 28 11.53 -12.64 14.73
C ASN A 28 10.65 -11.38 14.72
N VAL A 29 10.72 -10.54 15.76
CA VAL A 29 9.82 -9.36 15.91
C VAL A 29 10.25 -8.17 15.06
N ALA A 30 11.56 -7.95 14.87
CA ALA A 30 12.08 -6.82 14.10
C ALA A 30 11.50 -6.70 12.66
N PRO A 31 11.51 -7.76 11.82
CA PRO A 31 10.97 -7.67 10.46
C PRO A 31 9.44 -7.55 10.42
N LEU A 32 8.74 -8.01 11.46
CA LEU A 32 7.29 -7.89 11.56
C LEU A 32 6.88 -6.44 11.84
N TYR A 33 7.61 -5.77 12.73
CA TYR A 33 7.35 -4.38 13.08
C TYR A 33 7.50 -3.43 11.89
N GLU A 34 8.51 -3.65 11.03
CA GLU A 34 8.71 -2.87 9.81
C GLU A 34 7.54 -2.98 8.83
N LYS A 35 7.02 -4.21 8.63
CA LYS A 35 5.86 -4.42 7.74
C LYS A 35 4.62 -3.73 8.29
N GLN A 36 4.37 -3.86 9.59
CA GLN A 36 3.22 -3.24 10.24
C GLN A 36 3.20 -1.73 10.07
N LYS A 37 4.36 -1.06 10.14
CA LYS A 37 4.45 0.39 9.91
C LYS A 37 4.00 0.79 8.51
N VAL A 38 4.50 0.10 7.48
CA VAL A 38 4.12 0.41 6.09
C VAL A 38 2.66 0.09 5.84
N GLU A 39 2.15 -1.03 6.36
CA GLU A 39 0.74 -1.39 6.25
C GLU A 39 -0.17 -0.36 6.93
N GLN A 40 0.22 0.15 8.11
CA GLN A 40 -0.51 1.20 8.80
C GLN A 40 -0.54 2.49 7.97
N PHE A 41 0.61 2.89 7.41
CA PHE A 41 0.68 4.05 6.51
C PHE A 41 -0.23 3.87 5.28
N LEU A 42 -0.14 2.73 4.60
CA LEU A 42 -0.95 2.43 3.41
C LEU A 42 -2.45 2.39 3.74
N LYS A 43 -2.82 1.84 4.91
CA LYS A 43 -4.20 1.81 5.39
C LYS A 43 -4.72 3.21 5.70
N GLN A 44 -3.93 4.04 6.37
CA GLN A 44 -4.30 5.43 6.65
C GLN A 44 -4.43 6.23 5.35
N PHE A 45 -3.45 6.11 4.45
CA PHE A 45 -3.51 6.74 3.14
C PHE A 45 -4.73 6.29 2.35
N SER A 46 -5.05 5.01 2.35
CA SER A 46 -6.27 4.46 1.75
C SER A 46 -7.53 5.13 2.27
N GLN A 47 -7.66 5.27 3.58
CA GLN A 47 -8.79 5.93 4.22
C GLN A 47 -8.85 7.41 3.85
N ASP A 48 -7.72 8.11 3.84
CA ASP A 48 -7.64 9.53 3.48
C ASP A 48 -8.04 9.77 2.01
N ILE A 49 -7.65 8.89 1.07
CA ILE A 49 -8.07 8.94 -0.34
C ILE A 49 -9.58 8.66 -0.50
N LEU A 50 -10.10 7.63 0.16
CA LEU A 50 -11.53 7.32 0.12
C LEU A 50 -12.36 8.46 0.70
N TYR A 51 -11.90 9.06 1.80
CA TYR A 51 -12.53 10.21 2.41
C TYR A 51 -12.52 11.43 1.48
N MET A 52 -11.39 11.73 0.85
CA MET A 52 -11.29 12.78 -0.17
C MET A 52 -12.26 12.54 -1.33
N GLN A 53 -12.36 11.30 -1.83
CA GLN A 53 -13.30 10.95 -2.91
C GLN A 53 -14.76 11.17 -2.46
N GLN A 54 -15.11 10.78 -1.24
CA GLN A 54 -16.44 10.98 -0.69
C GLN A 54 -16.77 12.48 -0.52
N LEU A 55 -15.81 13.27 -0.05
CA LEU A 55 -15.97 14.72 0.07
C LEU A 55 -16.19 15.37 -1.31
N ALA A 56 -15.44 14.94 -2.34
CA ALA A 56 -15.61 15.45 -3.69
C ALA A 56 -17.03 15.19 -4.23
N ILE A 57 -17.58 13.99 -3.98
CA ILE A 57 -18.95 13.64 -4.37
C ILE A 57 -19.98 14.44 -3.56
N ASN A 58 -19.84 14.47 -2.23
CA ASN A 58 -20.82 15.09 -1.34
C ASN A 58 -20.90 16.61 -1.51
N ARG A 59 -19.75 17.27 -1.63
CA ARG A 59 -19.66 18.73 -1.81
C ARG A 59 -19.83 19.15 -3.27
N ARG A 60 -19.84 18.18 -4.20
CA ARG A 60 -19.81 18.41 -5.65
C ARG A 60 -18.68 19.37 -6.07
N ASN A 61 -17.53 19.29 -5.40
CA ASN A 61 -16.38 20.15 -5.64
C ASN A 61 -15.12 19.33 -5.91
N LEU A 62 -14.19 19.92 -6.67
CA LEU A 62 -12.89 19.32 -6.99
C LEU A 62 -12.03 19.26 -5.73
N HIS A 63 -11.45 18.10 -5.45
CA HIS A 63 -10.49 17.91 -4.36
C HIS A 63 -9.14 17.48 -4.92
N MET A 64 -8.07 18.10 -4.43
CA MET A 64 -6.70 17.96 -4.90
C MET A 64 -5.82 17.28 -3.85
N LEU A 65 -5.16 16.19 -4.23
CA LEU A 65 -4.05 15.61 -3.48
C LEU A 65 -2.73 16.16 -4.00
N ARG A 66 -1.96 16.81 -3.12
CA ARG A 66 -0.62 17.31 -3.41
C ARG A 66 0.41 16.60 -2.53
N TRP A 67 1.39 16.00 -3.19
CA TRP A 67 2.56 15.43 -2.55
C TRP A 67 3.68 16.45 -2.43
N SER A 68 4.39 16.41 -1.32
CA SER A 68 5.64 17.17 -1.11
C SER A 68 6.71 16.21 -0.58
N PRO A 69 7.33 15.40 -1.47
CA PRO A 69 8.34 14.41 -1.09
C PRO A 69 9.50 15.01 -0.29
N GLU A 70 9.96 16.20 -0.68
CA GLU A 70 11.04 16.94 0.02
C GLU A 70 10.73 17.21 1.51
N LYS A 71 9.45 17.40 1.82
CA LYS A 71 8.99 17.71 3.19
C LYS A 71 8.40 16.50 3.91
N HIS A 72 8.46 15.31 3.29
CA HIS A 72 7.87 14.08 3.83
C HIS A 72 6.39 14.23 4.21
N MET A 73 5.63 14.95 3.38
CA MET A 73 4.23 15.23 3.65
C MET A 73 3.36 15.17 2.40
N TYR A 74 2.07 14.93 2.60
CA TYR A 74 1.04 15.14 1.60
C TYR A 74 -0.11 15.95 2.18
N SER A 75 -0.85 16.62 1.31
CA SER A 75 -1.90 17.55 1.68
C SER A 75 -3.09 17.42 0.76
N ILE A 76 -4.28 17.53 1.31
CA ILE A 76 -5.52 17.52 0.55
C ILE A 76 -6.15 18.91 0.60
N TRP A 77 -6.53 19.41 -0.56
CA TRP A 77 -7.05 20.75 -0.77
C TRP A 77 -8.41 20.68 -1.44
N GLU A 78 -9.31 21.57 -1.05
CA GLU A 78 -10.54 21.79 -1.77
C GLU A 78 -10.29 22.87 -2.84
N SER A 79 -10.80 22.68 -4.05
CA SER A 79 -10.64 23.64 -5.13
C SER A 79 -11.38 24.93 -4.81
N GLY A 80 -10.65 26.04 -4.80
CA GLY A 80 -11.17 27.36 -4.47
C GLY A 80 -11.05 27.75 -2.99
N ASP A 81 -10.55 26.85 -2.13
CA ASP A 81 -10.20 27.19 -0.75
C ASP A 81 -8.68 27.43 -0.63
N GLU A 82 -8.30 28.43 0.16
CA GLU A 82 -6.90 28.74 0.47
C GLU A 82 -6.35 27.84 1.58
N ARG A 83 -7.22 27.10 2.29
CA ARG A 83 -6.83 26.20 3.37
C ARG A 83 -6.84 24.75 2.91
N SER A 84 -5.79 24.02 3.28
CA SER A 84 -5.76 22.57 3.15
C SER A 84 -6.77 21.95 4.13
N LEU A 85 -7.58 21.00 3.67
CA LEU A 85 -8.50 20.25 4.51
C LEU A 85 -7.76 19.52 5.63
N PHE A 86 -6.64 18.89 5.27
CA PHE A 86 -5.69 18.34 6.23
C PHE A 86 -4.33 18.09 5.58
N ILE A 87 -3.33 18.04 6.44
CA ILE A 87 -1.93 17.76 6.11
C ILE A 87 -1.53 16.49 6.87
N ARG A 88 -0.81 15.60 6.19
CA ARG A 88 -0.26 14.37 6.77
C ARG A 88 1.24 14.35 6.55
N GLU A 89 1.97 14.26 7.65
CA GLU A 89 3.40 13.98 7.65
C GLU A 89 3.60 12.47 7.78
N TYR A 90 4.63 11.96 7.12
CA TYR A 90 5.03 10.56 7.21
C TYR A 90 6.49 10.44 7.65
N GLU A 91 6.86 9.26 8.15
CA GLU A 91 8.21 9.02 8.64
C GLU A 91 9.26 9.26 7.55
N ARG A 92 10.39 9.87 7.93
CA ARG A 92 11.52 10.18 7.02
C ARG A 92 12.15 8.95 6.36
N ASP A 93 11.95 7.78 6.94
CA ASP A 93 12.41 6.51 6.41
C ASP A 93 11.59 6.05 5.19
N ILE A 94 10.39 6.62 4.99
CA ILE A 94 9.52 6.35 3.85
C ILE A 94 9.90 7.31 2.73
N LYS A 95 10.40 6.75 1.62
CA LYS A 95 10.71 7.50 0.40
C LYS A 95 9.56 7.32 -0.59
N ILE A 96 8.99 8.44 -1.03
CA ILE A 96 7.92 8.47 -2.01
C ILE A 96 8.49 8.99 -3.32
N ASP A 97 8.45 8.17 -4.36
CA ASP A 97 8.73 8.54 -5.74
C ASP A 97 7.42 8.55 -6.51
N LEU A 98 7.11 9.70 -7.10
CA LEU A 98 5.86 9.92 -7.82
C LEU A 98 5.87 9.28 -9.21
N ASN A 99 6.98 8.77 -9.73
CA ASN A 99 7.11 8.08 -11.03
C ASN A 99 6.16 8.64 -12.13
N THR A 100 4.98 8.03 -12.34
CA THR A 100 3.99 8.48 -13.33
C THR A 100 2.76 9.17 -12.72
N PHE A 101 2.68 9.24 -11.40
CA PHE A 101 1.61 9.87 -10.65
C PHE A 101 1.60 11.40 -10.80
N PRO A 102 0.47 11.99 -11.18
CA PRO A 102 0.34 13.44 -11.32
C PRO A 102 0.37 14.12 -9.96
N ASN A 103 1.09 15.24 -9.86
CA ASN A 103 1.11 16.07 -8.66
C ASN A 103 0.79 17.53 -9.03
N PRO A 104 -0.41 18.06 -8.73
CA PRO A 104 -1.47 17.43 -7.94
C PRO A 104 -2.35 16.44 -8.74
N MET A 105 -2.94 15.50 -8.02
CA MET A 105 -3.96 14.57 -8.52
C MET A 105 -5.35 15.04 -8.05
N THR A 106 -6.38 14.96 -8.90
CA THR A 106 -7.73 15.46 -8.55
C THR A 106 -8.82 14.40 -8.62
N TYR A 107 -9.74 14.50 -7.68
CA TYR A 107 -11.08 13.90 -7.76
C TYR A 107 -12.09 14.96 -8.17
N ASN A 108 -12.93 14.64 -9.15
CA ASN A 108 -14.04 15.48 -9.57
C ASN A 108 -15.31 15.24 -8.74
N ALA A 109 -16.35 16.04 -8.98
CA ALA A 109 -17.66 15.93 -8.31
C ALA A 109 -18.36 14.57 -8.52
N ASN A 110 -17.94 13.78 -9.51
CA ASN A 110 -18.45 12.44 -9.76
C ASN A 110 -17.60 11.35 -9.08
N GLY A 111 -16.59 11.74 -8.30
CA GLY A 111 -15.65 10.82 -7.64
C GLY A 111 -14.68 10.14 -8.60
N ASN A 112 -14.51 10.68 -9.82
CA ASN A 112 -13.58 10.15 -10.79
C ASN A 112 -12.24 10.91 -10.73
N ILE A 113 -11.18 10.18 -11.05
CA ILE A 113 -9.84 10.75 -11.12
C ILE A 113 -9.54 11.26 -12.52
N ASN A 114 -8.82 12.37 -12.60
CA ASN A 114 -8.49 12.99 -13.89
C ASN A 114 -7.39 12.24 -14.66
N LYS A 115 -6.50 11.54 -13.95
CA LYS A 115 -5.31 10.89 -14.50
C LYS A 115 -4.97 9.63 -13.71
N ALA A 116 -4.60 8.57 -14.42
CA ALA A 116 -3.97 7.39 -13.83
C ALA A 116 -2.50 7.68 -13.51
N GLY A 117 -1.91 6.88 -12.63
CA GLY A 117 -0.48 6.95 -12.36
C GLY A 117 -0.06 6.03 -11.24
N THR A 118 1.25 5.86 -11.10
CA THR A 118 1.87 4.94 -10.15
C THR A 118 2.79 5.69 -9.22
N ILE A 119 2.65 5.44 -7.92
CA ILE A 119 3.55 5.92 -6.86
C ILE A 119 4.40 4.74 -6.40
N LEU A 120 5.71 4.96 -6.27
CA LEU A 120 6.65 4.01 -5.69
C LEU A 120 6.98 4.44 -4.27
N LEU A 121 6.59 3.61 -3.30
CA LEU A 121 6.93 3.78 -1.90
C LEU A 121 8.08 2.86 -1.57
N SER A 122 9.21 3.40 -1.13
CA SER A 122 10.35 2.62 -0.66
C SER A 122 10.55 2.81 0.84
N TYR A 123 10.60 1.69 1.57
CA TYR A 123 10.89 1.66 3.00
C TYR A 123 11.95 0.59 3.28
N ARG A 124 13.11 1.02 3.78
CA ARG A 124 14.28 0.15 4.01
C ARG A 124 14.61 -0.69 2.75
N SER A 125 14.46 -2.01 2.82
CA SER A 125 14.74 -2.96 1.73
C SER A 125 13.51 -3.32 0.88
N ARG A 126 12.33 -2.80 1.22
CA ARG A 126 11.06 -3.11 0.55
C ARG A 126 10.60 -1.95 -0.31
N THR A 127 10.03 -2.28 -1.46
CA THR A 127 9.40 -1.30 -2.36
C THR A 127 7.97 -1.73 -2.60
N TYR A 128 7.06 -0.77 -2.58
CA TYR A 128 5.64 -0.94 -2.80
C TYR A 128 5.23 -0.08 -3.98
N GLU A 129 4.41 -0.64 -4.85
CA GLU A 129 3.87 0.03 -6.01
C GLU A 129 2.39 0.29 -5.79
N ILE A 130 2.00 1.57 -5.79
CA ILE A 130 0.62 2.02 -5.61
C ILE A 130 0.13 2.54 -6.96
N VAL A 131 -0.81 1.83 -7.57
CA VAL A 131 -1.32 2.12 -8.92
C VAL A 131 -2.72 2.69 -8.81
N PHE A 132 -2.92 3.89 -9.38
CA PHE A 132 -4.21 4.55 -9.51
C PHE A 132 -4.78 4.34 -10.91
N GLN A 133 -6.00 3.82 -10.97
CA GLN A 133 -6.70 3.54 -12.22
C GLN A 133 -7.64 4.68 -12.60
N LEU A 134 -7.58 5.09 -13.87
CA LEU A 134 -8.47 6.11 -14.43
C LEU A 134 -9.95 5.70 -14.29
N GLY A 135 -10.84 6.68 -14.20
CA GLY A 135 -12.27 6.45 -14.03
C GLY A 135 -12.64 6.55 -12.55
N ARG A 136 -13.20 5.49 -11.96
CA ARG A 136 -13.77 5.47 -10.59
C ARG A 136 -12.78 5.71 -9.44
N GLY A 137 -11.51 5.99 -9.75
CA GLY A 137 -10.49 6.32 -8.75
C GLY A 137 -10.10 5.16 -7.85
N ARG A 138 -10.23 3.94 -8.35
CA ARG A 138 -9.73 2.74 -7.65
C ARG A 138 -8.21 2.79 -7.64
N PHE A 139 -7.62 2.40 -6.51
CA PHE A 139 -6.20 2.19 -6.42
C PHE A 139 -5.90 0.80 -5.83
N THR A 140 -4.76 0.25 -6.21
CA THR A 140 -4.25 -1.03 -5.72
C THR A 140 -2.80 -0.84 -5.31
N TYR A 141 -2.38 -1.47 -4.22
CA TYR A 141 -0.97 -1.50 -3.85
C TYR A 141 -0.45 -2.94 -3.83
N ARG A 142 0.81 -3.12 -4.23
CA ARG A 142 1.50 -4.41 -4.16
C ARG A 142 2.94 -4.21 -3.70
N GLU A 143 3.45 -5.16 -2.92
CA GLU A 143 4.89 -5.23 -2.65
C GLU A 143 5.60 -5.73 -3.91
N VAL A 144 6.65 -5.04 -4.32
CA VAL A 144 7.51 -5.42 -5.44
C VAL A 144 8.94 -5.59 -4.94
N SER A 145 9.52 -6.76 -5.18
CA SER A 145 10.95 -6.95 -4.98
C SER A 145 11.66 -6.02 -5.97
N LYS A 146 12.67 -5.25 -5.52
CA LYS A 146 13.48 -4.39 -6.40
C LYS A 146 13.91 -5.18 -7.64
N ARG A 147 13.28 -4.91 -8.78
CA ARG A 147 13.84 -5.31 -10.08
C ARG A 147 15.02 -4.39 -10.33
N VAL A 148 16.17 -4.97 -10.64
CA VAL A 148 17.34 -4.24 -11.11
C VAL A 148 16.90 -3.35 -12.28
N GLY A 149 17.04 -2.03 -12.11
CA GLY A 149 17.07 -1.03 -13.19
C GLY A 149 15.72 -0.45 -13.64
N TYR A 150 15.37 0.73 -13.13
CA TYR A 150 14.73 1.77 -13.94
C TYR A 150 15.80 2.85 -14.20
N ALA A 151 16.68 2.58 -15.16
CA ALA A 151 17.55 3.61 -15.72
C ALA A 151 16.68 4.46 -16.66
N GLY A 152 16.61 5.76 -16.41
CA GLY A 152 15.61 6.72 -16.91
C GLY A 152 15.48 6.93 -18.43
N ASN A 153 15.92 6.03 -19.31
CA ASN A 153 15.92 6.26 -20.76
C ASN A 153 15.58 5.02 -21.60
N ALA A 154 14.74 4.09 -21.12
CA ALA A 154 14.46 2.86 -21.87
C ALA A 154 13.02 2.80 -22.41
N CYS A 155 12.96 2.66 -23.74
CA CYS A 155 11.80 2.50 -24.60
C CYS A 155 10.77 1.48 -24.08
N ILE A 156 9.50 1.70 -24.42
CA ILE A 156 8.35 0.83 -24.16
C ILE A 156 8.69 -0.62 -24.55
N VAL A 157 8.91 -1.48 -23.56
CA VAL A 157 8.99 -2.93 -23.78
C VAL A 157 7.62 -3.52 -23.47
N LYS A 158 6.91 -3.90 -24.54
CA LYS A 158 5.73 -4.76 -24.52
C LYS A 158 6.02 -6.00 -23.66
N PHE A 159 5.16 -6.25 -22.66
CA PHE A 159 5.15 -7.55 -21.99
C PHE A 159 4.54 -8.58 -22.93
N ILE A 160 5.38 -9.48 -23.47
CA ILE A 160 4.94 -10.79 -23.92
C ILE A 160 4.70 -11.64 -22.67
N ASN A 161 3.50 -12.18 -22.65
CA ASN A 161 2.92 -13.22 -21.83
C ASN A 161 3.93 -14.20 -21.22
N ASP A 162 3.91 -14.36 -19.89
CA ASP A 162 4.25 -15.61 -19.20
C ASP A 162 3.58 -15.65 -17.82
N GLY A 163 2.67 -16.63 -17.64
CA GLY A 163 2.34 -17.20 -16.34
C GLY A 163 1.33 -16.44 -15.46
N CYS A 164 0.04 -16.45 -15.83
CA CYS A 164 -1.04 -16.22 -14.87
C CYS A 164 -1.07 -17.33 -13.80
N VAL A 165 -0.72 -17.00 -12.55
CA VAL A 165 -1.22 -17.74 -11.38
C VAL A 165 -2.40 -16.96 -10.83
N ALA A 166 -3.60 -17.35 -11.28
CA ALA A 166 -4.85 -16.88 -10.71
C ALA A 166 -5.16 -17.76 -9.48
N ILE A 167 -5.21 -17.15 -8.30
CA ILE A 167 -5.79 -17.81 -7.13
C ILE A 167 -7.31 -17.60 -7.22
N THR A 168 -8.01 -18.52 -7.87
CA THR A 168 -9.47 -18.54 -7.92
C THR A 168 -10.00 -19.28 -6.71
N SER A 169 -10.66 -18.57 -5.81
CA SER A 169 -11.53 -19.17 -4.78
C SER A 169 -12.67 -19.93 -5.46
N ALA A 170 -12.80 -21.21 -5.12
CA ALA A 170 -13.84 -22.08 -5.62
C ALA A 170 -15.18 -21.76 -4.93
N ASN A 171 -16.20 -21.42 -5.71
CA ASN A 171 -17.58 -21.88 -5.50
C ASN A 171 -18.45 -21.54 -6.71
N THR A 172 -18.85 -22.58 -7.44
CA THR A 172 -19.99 -22.60 -8.36
C THR A 172 -21.15 -23.29 -7.63
N PRO A 173 -22.43 -23.04 -7.98
CA PRO A 173 -22.96 -23.69 -9.18
C PRO A 173 -23.85 -22.82 -10.08
N HIS A 174 -23.68 -23.09 -11.38
CA HIS A 174 -24.71 -23.27 -12.41
C HIS A 174 -26.00 -22.43 -12.38
N HIS A 175 -26.15 -21.55 -13.37
CA HIS A 175 -27.29 -21.65 -14.30
C HIS A 175 -26.94 -21.04 -15.66
N ALA A 176 -27.04 -21.87 -16.70
CA ALA A 176 -26.77 -21.53 -18.09
C ALA A 176 -27.98 -20.84 -18.73
N ARG A 177 -27.75 -19.82 -19.57
CA ARG A 177 -28.60 -19.55 -20.73
C ARG A 177 -27.82 -18.85 -21.85
N LYS A 178 -27.51 -19.62 -22.90
CA LYS A 178 -27.11 -19.13 -24.23
C LYS A 178 -28.24 -18.28 -24.81
N LYS A 179 -27.90 -17.16 -25.45
CA LYS A 179 -28.59 -16.68 -26.66
C LYS A 179 -27.58 -16.06 -27.62
N LYS A 180 -27.32 -16.79 -28.70
CA LYS A 180 -26.92 -16.25 -30.01
C LYS A 180 -28.08 -15.35 -30.50
N TYR A 181 -27.78 -14.21 -31.10
CA TYR A 181 -28.40 -13.77 -32.34
C TYR A 181 -27.39 -12.93 -33.13
N SER A 182 -27.57 -12.99 -34.45
CA SER A 182 -26.64 -12.68 -35.52
C SER A 182 -27.32 -11.63 -36.42
N ILE A 183 -26.51 -10.85 -37.15
CA ILE A 183 -26.82 -10.07 -38.38
C ILE A 183 -27.77 -8.84 -38.19
N SER A 184 -27.72 -7.71 -38.91
CA SER A 184 -27.04 -7.28 -40.15
C SER A 184 -27.19 -5.74 -40.33
N VAL A 185 -26.34 -5.20 -41.22
CA VAL A 185 -26.37 -3.92 -41.97
C VAL A 185 -26.25 -2.62 -41.17
#